data_AF-A0A2T6G684-F1
#
_entry.id   AF-A0A2T6G684-F1
#
_cell.length_a   1.000
_cell.length_b   1.000
_cell.length_c   1.000
_cell.angle_alpha   90.00
_cell.angle_beta   90.00
_cell.angle_gamma   90.00
#
_symmetry.space_group_name_H-M   'P 1'
#
loop_
_entity.id
_entity.type
_entity.pdbx_description
1 polymer ?
#
loop_
_entity_poly.entity_id
_entity_poly.type
_entity_poly.pdbx_seq_one_letter_code
_entity_poly.pdbx_strand_id
1 'polypeptide(L)'
;MLQKERLPRERTASSRSRSPKKSLIEIREFMNEHYNEPLSIGQLAQMANITPKYFVDLFKKTYGQSAMDYLTDLRISRAKRYLMESEERLREIAQKVGYKDEFYFSRKFKKEVGVSPSDYVKKARQQIAACSSSVTGQLLALNIMPAAAPLDSKWTPYYYNAYKERIKRPLKLTDPYTSWSFEENLGTLAQTRPDAIIGTDRLGENEKRKLEDIAPSFFVSAERDGWREQLRLIAGFLEQEDKAEQWIAGYERRAELARAHIGEALGDDGILVLRIFGQGLHAYCNRGMEDVLCRDLKLNLVYRAEPSGHLPLTMERLAELNPDRLLLLVCPEAASRAYWLALQHSAAWRQLQAVRNGQVHLISSDPWFEYSAVSVVRMLDEAQLLFTGNCPNSLQDSVHGARFGP
;
A
#
# COMPACT_ATOMS: atom_id res chain seq x y z
N MET A 1 -79.30 -49.64 -35.45
CA MET A 1 -79.63 -48.70 -34.35
C MET A 1 -78.50 -47.67 -34.27
N LEU A 2 -78.83 -46.39 -34.40
CA LEU A 2 -77.89 -45.27 -34.38
C LEU A 2 -77.24 -45.11 -33.00
N GLN A 3 -75.96 -44.72 -32.95
CA GLN A 3 -75.51 -43.60 -32.10
C GLN A 3 -74.13 -43.08 -32.54
N LYS A 4 -74.09 -41.76 -32.79
CA LYS A 4 -72.93 -40.96 -33.21
C LYS A 4 -71.93 -40.84 -32.06
N GLU A 5 -70.68 -41.25 -32.28
CA GLU A 5 -69.55 -40.90 -31.43
C GLU A 5 -69.17 -39.42 -31.61
N ARG A 6 -69.11 -38.70 -30.49
CA ARG A 6 -68.60 -37.33 -30.39
C ARG A 6 -67.09 -37.39 -30.09
N LEU A 7 -66.26 -36.90 -30.99
CA LEU A 7 -64.87 -36.54 -30.70
C LEU A 7 -64.83 -35.25 -29.87
N PRO A 8 -64.13 -35.20 -28.71
CA PRO A 8 -63.93 -33.97 -27.96
C PRO A 8 -62.72 -33.18 -28.46
N ARG A 9 -62.91 -31.85 -28.47
CA ARG A 9 -62.01 -30.79 -28.93
C ARG A 9 -60.63 -30.81 -28.26
N GLU A 10 -59.58 -30.65 -29.07
CA GLU A 10 -58.24 -30.29 -28.63
C GLU A 10 -58.24 -28.92 -27.91
N ARG A 11 -57.75 -28.92 -26.66
CA ARG A 11 -57.32 -27.71 -25.95
C ARG A 11 -55.80 -27.60 -26.11
N THR A 12 -55.35 -26.70 -26.98
CA THR A 12 -53.95 -26.28 -27.05
C THR A 12 -53.62 -25.36 -25.87
N ALA A 13 -53.11 -25.95 -24.79
CA ALA A 13 -52.48 -25.19 -23.70
C ALA A 13 -51.02 -24.89 -24.07
N SER A 14 -50.75 -23.63 -24.44
CA SER A 14 -49.39 -23.09 -24.60
C SER A 14 -48.71 -23.00 -23.23
N SER A 15 -47.78 -23.92 -22.95
CA SER A 15 -46.91 -23.85 -21.77
C SER A 15 -45.74 -22.90 -22.02
N ARG A 16 -45.84 -21.66 -21.54
CA ARG A 16 -44.65 -20.79 -21.37
C ARG A 16 -43.85 -21.31 -20.18
N SER A 17 -42.67 -21.89 -20.43
CA SER A 17 -41.71 -22.22 -19.37
C SER A 17 -41.29 -20.92 -18.66
N ARG A 18 -41.55 -20.85 -17.34
CA ARG A 18 -41.04 -19.76 -16.50
C ARG A 18 -39.58 -20.06 -16.17
N SER A 19 -38.67 -19.20 -16.63
CA SER A 19 -37.27 -19.22 -16.22
C SER A 19 -37.14 -19.03 -14.69
N PRO A 20 -36.15 -19.66 -14.03
CA PRO A 20 -35.94 -19.53 -12.59
C PRO A 20 -35.61 -18.09 -12.19
N LYS A 21 -36.13 -17.67 -11.04
CA LYS A 21 -35.95 -16.33 -10.46
C LYS A 21 -34.51 -16.16 -9.99
N LYS A 22 -33.77 -15.18 -10.55
CA LYS A 22 -32.44 -14.82 -10.04
C LYS A 22 -32.55 -13.90 -8.81
N SER A 23 -31.71 -14.15 -7.82
CA SER A 23 -31.45 -13.29 -6.67
C SER A 23 -30.67 -12.04 -7.08
N LEU A 24 -30.60 -11.03 -6.20
CA LEU A 24 -29.79 -9.84 -6.46
C LEU A 24 -28.29 -10.13 -6.54
N ILE A 25 -27.82 -11.19 -5.91
CA ILE A 25 -26.41 -11.62 -5.97
C ILE A 25 -26.11 -12.15 -7.37
N GLU A 26 -26.95 -13.08 -7.86
CA GLU A 26 -26.83 -13.64 -9.22
C GLU A 26 -27.02 -12.57 -10.31
N ILE A 27 -27.85 -11.55 -10.06
CA ILE A 27 -27.96 -10.41 -10.99
C ILE A 27 -26.68 -9.59 -11.01
N ARG A 28 -26.07 -9.34 -9.85
CA ARG A 28 -24.79 -8.62 -9.77
C ARG A 28 -23.68 -9.40 -10.47
N GLU A 29 -23.62 -10.72 -10.26
CA GLU A 29 -22.69 -11.61 -10.97
C GLU A 29 -22.92 -11.58 -12.48
N PHE A 30 -24.18 -11.65 -12.92
CA PHE A 30 -24.52 -11.48 -14.33
C PHE A 30 -24.06 -10.12 -14.88
N MET A 31 -24.23 -9.03 -14.13
CA MET A 31 -23.70 -7.73 -14.52
C MET A 31 -22.16 -7.72 -14.60
N ASN A 32 -21.47 -8.48 -13.74
CA ASN A 32 -20.01 -8.62 -13.78
C ASN A 32 -19.51 -9.34 -15.04
N GLU A 33 -20.28 -10.31 -15.54
CA GLU A 33 -19.96 -11.09 -16.74
C GLU A 33 -20.36 -10.36 -18.03
N HIS A 34 -21.49 -9.66 -18.02
CA HIS A 34 -22.11 -9.03 -19.20
C HIS A 34 -22.03 -7.50 -19.20
N TYR A 35 -21.04 -6.92 -18.52
CA TYR A 35 -20.90 -5.47 -18.37
C TYR A 35 -20.75 -4.72 -19.69
N ASN A 36 -20.17 -5.38 -20.69
CA ASN A 36 -19.94 -4.86 -22.03
C ASN A 36 -21.22 -4.83 -22.89
N GLU A 37 -22.33 -5.38 -22.41
CA GLU A 37 -23.60 -5.44 -23.14
C GLU A 37 -24.54 -4.27 -22.77
N PRO A 38 -25.50 -3.90 -23.65
CA PRO A 38 -26.50 -2.89 -23.34
C PRO A 38 -27.54 -3.41 -22.33
N LEU A 39 -27.20 -3.36 -21.04
CA LEU A 39 -28.09 -3.75 -19.95
C LEU A 39 -29.05 -2.60 -19.58
N SER A 40 -30.30 -2.97 -19.29
CA SER A 40 -31.35 -2.06 -18.84
C SER A 40 -32.01 -2.53 -17.54
N ILE A 41 -32.56 -1.59 -16.77
CA ILE A 41 -33.32 -1.89 -15.56
C ILE A 41 -34.48 -2.86 -15.85
N GLY A 42 -35.14 -2.73 -17.00
CA GLY A 42 -36.22 -3.64 -17.40
C GLY A 42 -35.76 -5.09 -17.52
N GLN A 43 -34.62 -5.32 -18.17
CA GLN A 43 -34.03 -6.66 -18.29
C GLN A 43 -33.63 -7.23 -16.93
N LEU A 44 -32.93 -6.44 -16.11
CA LEU A 44 -32.46 -6.90 -14.79
C LEU A 44 -33.64 -7.21 -13.85
N ALA A 45 -34.68 -6.38 -13.87
CA ALA A 45 -35.90 -6.61 -13.08
C ALA A 45 -36.66 -7.86 -13.55
N GLN A 46 -36.71 -8.10 -14.87
CA GLN A 46 -37.30 -9.30 -15.44
C GLN A 46 -36.55 -10.57 -15.01
N MET A 47 -35.22 -10.53 -14.92
CA MET A 47 -34.40 -11.65 -14.41
C MET A 47 -34.69 -11.98 -12.94
N ALA A 48 -34.99 -10.96 -12.13
CA ALA A 48 -35.45 -11.11 -10.75
C ALA A 48 -36.96 -11.41 -10.62
N ASN A 49 -37.70 -11.43 -11.72
CA ASN A 49 -39.16 -11.55 -11.75
C ASN A 49 -39.86 -10.53 -10.82
N ILE A 50 -39.40 -9.28 -10.86
CA ILE A 50 -39.96 -8.15 -10.10
C ILE A 50 -40.19 -6.94 -11.00
N THR A 51 -40.95 -5.95 -10.51
CA THR A 51 -41.17 -4.71 -11.25
C THR A 51 -39.90 -3.86 -11.31
N PRO A 52 -39.66 -3.11 -12.41
CA PRO A 52 -38.52 -2.21 -12.54
C PRO A 52 -38.35 -1.24 -11.36
N LYS A 53 -39.46 -0.66 -10.88
CA LYS A 53 -39.46 0.25 -9.73
C LYS A 53 -38.96 -0.45 -8.47
N TYR A 54 -39.49 -1.63 -8.16
CA TYR A 54 -39.06 -2.39 -7.00
C TYR A 54 -37.60 -2.84 -7.11
N PHE A 55 -37.13 -3.20 -8.30
CA PHE A 55 -35.72 -3.55 -8.53
C PHE A 55 -34.77 -2.38 -8.20
N VAL A 56 -35.09 -1.16 -8.67
CA VAL A 56 -34.25 0.03 -8.41
C VAL A 56 -34.12 0.28 -6.91
N ASP A 57 -35.25 0.28 -6.19
CA ASP A 57 -35.28 0.51 -4.75
C ASP A 57 -34.53 -0.59 -3.99
N LEU A 58 -34.78 -1.85 -4.36
CA LEU A 58 -34.18 -3.01 -3.71
C LEU A 58 -32.67 -3.09 -3.94
N PHE A 59 -32.21 -2.85 -5.17
CA PHE A 59 -30.79 -2.87 -5.51
C PHE A 59 -30.04 -1.77 -4.75
N LYS A 60 -30.57 -0.54 -4.76
CA LYS A 60 -29.98 0.59 -4.03
C LYS A 60 -29.94 0.38 -2.52
N LYS A 61 -31.02 -0.18 -1.95
CA LYS A 61 -31.05 -0.54 -0.52
C LYS A 61 -30.02 -1.60 -0.16
N THR A 62 -29.76 -2.56 -1.06
CA THR A 62 -28.86 -3.69 -0.80
C THR A 62 -27.40 -3.32 -1.00
N TYR A 63 -27.07 -2.54 -2.03
CA TYR A 63 -25.68 -2.27 -2.44
C TYR A 63 -25.25 -0.81 -2.24
N GLY A 64 -26.12 0.05 -1.71
CA GLY A 64 -25.82 1.46 -1.45
C GLY A 64 -25.81 2.36 -2.70
N GLN A 65 -25.92 1.79 -3.90
CA GLN A 65 -25.87 2.50 -5.18
C GLN A 65 -26.85 1.95 -6.22
N SER A 66 -27.16 2.71 -7.27
CA SER A 66 -28.06 2.23 -8.32
C SER A 66 -27.39 1.16 -9.19
N ALA A 67 -28.18 0.31 -9.85
CA ALA A 67 -27.63 -0.70 -10.76
C ALA A 67 -26.90 -0.08 -11.97
N MET A 68 -27.34 1.08 -12.46
CA MET A 68 -26.67 1.74 -13.60
C MET A 68 -25.37 2.43 -13.18
N ASP A 69 -25.29 2.93 -11.95
CA ASP A 69 -24.03 3.45 -11.38
C ASP A 69 -23.05 2.30 -11.15
N TYR A 70 -23.51 1.18 -10.57
CA TYR A 70 -22.69 -0.03 -10.43
C TYR A 70 -22.14 -0.54 -11.77
N LEU A 71 -22.99 -0.57 -12.81
CA LEU A 71 -22.55 -0.94 -14.16
C LEU A 71 -21.52 0.05 -14.71
N THR A 72 -21.72 1.36 -14.46
CA THR A 72 -20.76 2.39 -14.85
C THR A 72 -19.41 2.13 -14.20
N ASP A 73 -19.37 1.94 -12.88
CA ASP A 73 -18.14 1.69 -12.12
C ASP A 73 -17.39 0.47 -12.62
N LEU A 74 -18.13 -0.60 -12.94
CA LEU A 74 -17.56 -1.81 -13.48
C LEU A 74 -16.90 -1.57 -14.85
N ARG A 75 -17.58 -0.85 -15.74
CA ARG A 75 -17.04 -0.49 -17.07
C ARG A 75 -15.81 0.40 -16.96
N ILE A 76 -15.85 1.41 -16.09
CA ILE A 76 -14.71 2.31 -15.86
C ILE A 76 -13.53 1.55 -15.27
N SER A 77 -13.77 0.65 -14.30
CA SER A 77 -12.72 -0.18 -13.71
C SER A 77 -12.05 -1.08 -14.74
N ARG A 78 -12.84 -1.72 -15.62
CA ARG A 78 -12.31 -2.54 -16.73
C ARG A 78 -11.55 -1.68 -17.74
N ALA A 79 -12.03 -0.48 -18.03
CA ALA A 79 -11.38 0.45 -18.95
C ALA A 79 -10.02 0.93 -18.42
N LYS A 80 -9.93 1.31 -17.14
CA LYS A 80 -8.65 1.66 -16.49
C LYS A 80 -7.62 0.56 -16.69
N ARG A 81 -8.03 -0.71 -16.52
CA ARG A 81 -7.15 -1.86 -16.74
C ARG A 81 -6.71 -1.97 -18.20
N TYR A 82 -7.62 -1.93 -19.17
CA TYR A 82 -7.28 -2.02 -20.59
C TYR A 82 -6.37 -0.87 -21.06
N LEU A 83 -6.59 0.35 -20.56
CA LEU A 83 -5.75 1.51 -20.84
C LEU A 83 -4.29 1.32 -20.35
N MET A 84 -4.10 0.54 -19.30
CA MET A 84 -2.78 0.29 -18.69
C MET A 84 -2.05 -0.91 -19.27
N GLU A 85 -2.80 -1.97 -19.60
CA GLU A 85 -2.26 -3.28 -19.96
C GLU A 85 -2.19 -3.52 -21.47
N SER A 86 -2.82 -2.66 -22.29
CA SER A 86 -2.88 -2.84 -23.74
C SER A 86 -2.45 -1.60 -24.52
N GLU A 87 -2.09 -1.82 -25.78
CA GLU A 87 -1.86 -0.76 -26.77
C GLU A 87 -3.09 -0.56 -27.68
N GLU A 88 -4.27 -1.06 -27.26
CA GLU A 88 -5.54 -0.91 -27.98
C GLU A 88 -5.90 0.57 -28.12
N ARG A 89 -6.52 0.92 -29.26
CA ARG A 89 -6.98 2.30 -29.49
C ARG A 89 -8.15 2.61 -28.56
N LEU A 90 -8.31 3.88 -28.17
CA LEU A 90 -9.38 4.30 -27.26
C LEU A 90 -10.77 3.83 -27.72
N ARG A 91 -11.03 3.85 -29.04
CA ARG A 91 -12.24 3.34 -29.66
C ARG A 91 -12.50 1.86 -29.37
N GLU A 92 -11.47 1.03 -29.44
CA GLU A 92 -11.54 -0.42 -29.21
C GLU A 92 -11.84 -0.68 -27.74
N ILE A 93 -11.16 0.02 -26.84
CA ILE A 93 -11.40 -0.05 -25.40
C ILE A 93 -12.84 0.36 -25.07
N ALA A 94 -13.33 1.47 -25.65
CA ALA A 94 -14.70 1.92 -25.45
C ALA A 94 -15.72 0.83 -25.82
N GLN A 95 -15.56 0.20 -26.98
CA GLN A 95 -16.43 -0.89 -27.44
C GLN A 95 -16.34 -2.11 -26.52
N LYS A 96 -15.13 -2.49 -26.13
CA LYS A 96 -14.85 -3.64 -25.25
C LYS A 96 -15.49 -3.51 -23.88
N VAL A 97 -15.63 -2.29 -23.36
CA VAL A 97 -16.32 -2.01 -22.09
C VAL A 97 -17.79 -1.60 -22.27
N GLY A 98 -18.35 -1.70 -23.47
CA GLY A 98 -19.79 -1.53 -23.72
C GLY A 98 -20.26 -0.10 -24.04
N TYR A 99 -19.35 0.77 -24.49
CA TYR A 99 -19.68 2.08 -25.07
C TYR A 99 -19.52 2.06 -26.60
N LYS A 100 -20.56 2.48 -27.32
CA LYS A 100 -20.53 2.56 -28.80
C LYS A 100 -19.72 3.73 -29.33
N ASP A 101 -19.70 4.83 -28.58
CA ASP A 101 -19.11 6.11 -28.97
C ASP A 101 -17.93 6.43 -28.05
N GLU A 102 -16.74 6.61 -28.65
CA GLU A 102 -15.50 6.88 -27.93
C GLU A 102 -15.47 8.26 -27.26
N PHE A 103 -16.15 9.26 -27.83
CA PHE A 103 -16.22 10.60 -27.26
C PHE A 103 -17.15 10.63 -26.05
N TYR A 104 -18.27 9.91 -26.10
CA TYR A 104 -19.14 9.69 -24.94
C TYR A 104 -18.39 8.96 -23.85
N PHE A 105 -17.69 7.87 -24.19
CA PHE A 105 -16.85 7.14 -23.23
C PHE A 105 -15.81 8.06 -22.60
N SER A 106 -15.07 8.85 -23.39
CA SER A 106 -14.05 9.76 -22.88
C SER A 106 -14.61 10.79 -21.89
N ARG A 107 -15.75 11.41 -22.20
CA ARG A 107 -16.44 12.34 -21.28
C ARG A 107 -16.91 11.64 -20.00
N LYS A 108 -17.49 10.44 -20.13
CA LYS A 108 -17.96 9.65 -18.99
C LYS A 108 -16.77 9.23 -18.12
N PHE A 109 -15.70 8.73 -18.71
CA PHE A 109 -14.46 8.38 -18.00
C PHE A 109 -13.89 9.60 -17.27
N LYS A 110 -13.75 10.75 -17.94
CA LYS A 110 -13.28 11.97 -17.28
C LYS A 110 -14.17 12.40 -16.12
N LYS A 111 -15.49 12.24 -16.24
CA LYS A 111 -16.41 12.53 -15.14
C LYS A 111 -16.20 11.59 -13.94
N GLU A 112 -16.03 10.30 -14.17
CA GLU A 112 -15.88 9.31 -13.08
C GLU A 112 -14.44 9.24 -12.52
N VAL A 113 -13.43 9.61 -13.30
CA VAL A 113 -12.00 9.45 -12.96
C VAL A 113 -11.30 10.79 -12.70
N GLY A 114 -11.90 11.91 -13.08
CA GLY A 114 -11.31 13.27 -12.97
C GLY A 114 -10.42 13.67 -14.15
N VAL A 115 -9.79 12.71 -14.83
CA VAL A 115 -8.88 12.94 -15.98
C VAL A 115 -9.33 12.21 -17.24
N SER A 116 -8.92 12.69 -18.42
CA SER A 116 -9.25 12.01 -19.68
C SER A 116 -8.56 10.64 -19.78
N PRO A 117 -9.06 9.69 -20.60
CA PRO A 117 -8.38 8.42 -20.82
C PRO A 117 -6.93 8.58 -21.31
N SER A 118 -6.67 9.54 -22.20
CA SER A 118 -5.32 9.82 -22.72
C SER A 118 -4.40 10.36 -21.63
N ASP A 119 -4.88 11.30 -20.81
CA ASP A 119 -4.11 11.83 -19.68
C ASP A 119 -3.86 10.76 -18.62
N TYR A 120 -4.84 9.89 -18.38
CA TYR A 120 -4.71 8.74 -17.48
C TYR A 120 -3.56 7.82 -17.92
N VAL A 121 -3.51 7.47 -19.20
CA VAL A 121 -2.41 6.66 -19.78
C VAL A 121 -1.09 7.42 -19.73
N LYS A 122 -1.08 8.71 -20.06
CA LYS A 122 0.13 9.54 -20.03
C LYS A 122 0.73 9.60 -18.62
N LYS A 123 -0.08 9.94 -17.61
CA LYS A 123 0.34 9.98 -16.20
C LYS A 123 0.84 8.62 -15.72
N ALA A 124 0.16 7.55 -16.11
CA ALA A 124 0.58 6.19 -15.80
C ALA A 124 1.89 5.75 -16.46
N ARG A 125 2.22 6.31 -17.63
CA ARG A 125 3.46 6.03 -18.37
C ARG A 125 4.61 6.95 -17.97
N GLN A 126 4.38 7.91 -17.07
CA GLN A 126 5.43 8.79 -16.58
C GLN A 126 6.54 7.95 -15.94
N GLN A 127 7.77 8.20 -16.38
CA GLN A 127 8.95 7.59 -15.82
C GLN A 127 9.44 8.46 -14.67
N ILE A 128 9.07 8.09 -13.45
CA ILE A 128 9.53 8.80 -12.26
C ILE A 128 10.79 8.12 -11.73
N ALA A 129 11.81 8.92 -11.38
CA ALA A 129 12.99 8.41 -10.70
C ALA A 129 12.99 8.81 -9.22
N ALA A 130 13.37 7.87 -8.36
CA ALA A 130 13.63 8.12 -6.95
C ALA A 130 15.15 8.18 -6.70
N CYS A 131 15.61 9.14 -5.91
CA CYS A 131 17.02 9.26 -5.53
C CYS A 131 17.34 8.69 -4.13
N SER A 132 16.34 8.22 -3.38
CA SER A 132 16.52 7.60 -2.06
C SER A 132 15.55 6.44 -1.84
N SER A 133 15.89 5.54 -0.92
CA SER A 133 14.99 4.45 -0.50
C SER A 133 13.71 4.99 0.14
N SER A 134 13.81 6.06 0.93
CA SER A 134 12.64 6.73 1.52
C SER A 134 11.67 7.21 0.46
N VAL A 135 12.15 7.90 -0.59
CA VAL A 135 11.33 8.35 -1.71
C VAL A 135 10.74 7.17 -2.49
N THR A 136 11.50 6.08 -2.63
CA THR A 136 11.00 4.84 -3.26
C THR A 136 9.76 4.34 -2.52
N GLY A 137 9.79 4.30 -1.19
CA GLY A 137 8.63 3.93 -0.38
C GLY A 137 7.45 4.90 -0.53
N GLN A 138 7.70 6.20 -0.68
CA GLN A 138 6.62 7.17 -0.94
C GLN A 138 5.96 6.96 -2.31
N LEU A 139 6.74 6.77 -3.37
CA LEU A 139 6.21 6.51 -4.71
C LEU A 139 5.39 5.23 -4.78
N LEU A 140 5.86 4.17 -4.13
CA LEU A 140 5.14 2.90 -4.09
C LEU A 140 3.81 3.03 -3.33
N ALA A 141 3.73 3.85 -2.28
CA ALA A 141 2.47 4.17 -1.60
C ALA A 141 1.46 4.88 -2.54
N LEU A 142 1.95 5.73 -3.45
CA LEU A 142 1.12 6.35 -4.50
C LEU A 142 0.80 5.41 -5.67
N ASN A 143 1.17 4.13 -5.57
CA ASN A 143 1.08 3.14 -6.64
C ASN A 143 1.80 3.60 -7.92
N ILE A 144 2.94 4.27 -7.75
CA ILE A 144 3.83 4.70 -8.83
C ILE A 144 5.07 3.82 -8.77
N MET A 145 5.32 3.08 -9.85
CA MET A 145 6.53 2.26 -9.97
C MET A 145 7.66 3.15 -10.50
N PRO A 146 8.71 3.42 -9.71
CA PRO A 146 9.83 4.21 -10.21
C PRO A 146 10.54 3.48 -11.35
N ALA A 147 10.87 4.22 -12.41
CA ALA A 147 11.67 3.72 -13.53
C ALA A 147 13.13 3.49 -13.09
N ALA A 148 13.63 4.36 -12.21
CA ALA A 148 14.92 4.26 -11.56
C ALA A 148 14.79 4.52 -10.06
N ALA A 149 15.40 3.70 -9.22
CA ALA A 149 15.37 3.84 -7.76
C ALA A 149 16.55 3.11 -7.12
N PRO A 150 17.02 3.52 -5.92
CA PRO A 150 18.08 2.82 -5.24
C PRO A 150 17.66 1.41 -4.84
N LEU A 151 18.47 0.42 -5.23
CA LEU A 151 18.22 -0.98 -4.95
C LEU A 151 19.49 -1.70 -4.53
N ASP A 152 19.48 -2.20 -3.30
CA ASP A 152 20.55 -2.96 -2.69
C ASP A 152 19.97 -4.15 -1.91
N SER A 153 20.59 -5.33 -2.05
CA SER A 153 20.11 -6.57 -1.45
C SER A 153 20.29 -6.62 0.07
N LYS A 154 21.20 -5.82 0.63
CA LYS A 154 21.48 -5.75 2.07
C LYS A 154 20.69 -4.63 2.74
N TRP A 155 20.65 -3.46 2.12
CA TRP A 155 20.12 -2.24 2.75
C TRP A 155 18.68 -1.91 2.38
N THR A 156 18.19 -2.44 1.25
CA THR A 156 16.78 -2.31 0.84
C THR A 156 16.19 -3.68 0.49
N PRO A 157 16.29 -4.68 1.38
CA PRO A 157 15.96 -6.07 1.05
C PRO A 157 14.49 -6.22 0.61
N TYR A 158 13.58 -5.47 1.22
CA TYR A 158 12.18 -5.44 0.81
C TYR A 158 12.00 -5.02 -0.66
N TYR A 159 12.54 -3.85 -1.03
CA TYR A 159 12.40 -3.36 -2.41
C TYR A 159 13.16 -4.22 -3.41
N TYR A 160 14.35 -4.68 -3.05
CA TYR A 160 15.15 -5.57 -3.88
C TYR A 160 14.39 -6.86 -4.19
N ASN A 161 13.85 -7.53 -3.17
CA ASN A 161 13.15 -8.80 -3.38
C ASN A 161 11.83 -8.63 -4.11
N ALA A 162 11.06 -7.57 -3.81
CA ALA A 162 9.73 -7.38 -4.39
C ALA A 162 9.73 -6.73 -5.78
N TYR A 163 10.73 -5.91 -6.11
CA TYR A 163 10.67 -5.02 -7.28
C TYR A 163 11.91 -5.00 -8.18
N LYS A 164 12.97 -5.79 -7.92
CA LYS A 164 14.18 -5.82 -8.78
C LYS A 164 13.88 -6.07 -10.27
N GLU A 165 12.83 -6.83 -10.58
CA GLU A 165 12.44 -7.13 -11.97
C GLU A 165 11.57 -6.03 -12.60
N ARG A 166 10.95 -5.19 -11.76
CA ARG A 166 10.02 -4.13 -12.19
C ARG A 166 10.70 -2.77 -12.30
N ILE A 167 11.65 -2.48 -11.41
CA ILE A 167 12.49 -1.27 -11.46
C ILE A 167 13.57 -1.51 -12.51
N LYS A 168 13.37 -0.92 -13.69
CA LYS A 168 14.19 -1.19 -14.88
C LYS A 168 15.64 -0.72 -14.73
N ARG A 169 15.87 0.30 -13.92
CA ARG A 169 17.17 0.98 -13.77
C ARG A 169 17.54 1.10 -12.29
N PRO A 170 18.11 0.05 -11.67
CA PRO A 170 18.55 0.12 -10.28
C PRO A 170 19.66 1.16 -10.13
N LEU A 171 19.50 2.04 -9.13
CA LEU A 171 20.51 3.01 -8.73
C LEU A 171 21.32 2.48 -7.55
N LYS A 172 22.54 2.97 -7.39
CA LYS A 172 23.35 2.73 -6.19
C LYS A 172 22.83 3.58 -5.04
N LEU A 173 22.98 3.10 -3.81
CA LEU A 173 22.69 3.90 -2.61
C LEU A 173 23.70 5.03 -2.47
N THR A 174 23.20 6.23 -2.23
CA THR A 174 23.98 7.47 -2.03
C THR A 174 23.99 7.92 -0.57
N ASP A 175 23.17 7.32 0.29
CA ASP A 175 23.09 7.61 1.72
C ASP A 175 23.52 6.37 2.53
N PRO A 176 24.48 6.45 3.46
CA PRO A 176 25.24 7.65 3.87
C PRO A 176 26.54 7.91 3.07
N TYR A 177 26.78 7.18 1.97
CA TYR A 177 28.05 7.21 1.23
C TYR A 177 27.87 7.90 -0.14
N THR A 178 28.17 9.19 -0.21
CA THR A 178 27.64 10.09 -1.25
C THR A 178 28.47 10.25 -2.53
N SER A 179 29.81 10.28 -2.52
CA SER A 179 30.49 10.91 -3.67
C SER A 179 30.57 10.07 -4.96
N TRP A 180 31.02 8.82 -4.92
CA TRP A 180 31.23 8.05 -6.16
C TRP A 180 29.93 7.45 -6.73
N SER A 181 29.04 6.97 -5.86
CA SER A 181 27.76 6.38 -6.24
C SER A 181 26.85 7.40 -6.93
N PHE A 182 26.94 8.68 -6.58
CA PHE A 182 26.10 9.73 -7.15
C PHE A 182 26.40 10.00 -8.64
N GLU A 183 27.66 10.14 -9.03
CA GLU A 183 28.01 10.40 -10.44
C GLU A 183 27.61 9.25 -11.37
N GLU A 184 27.74 8.00 -10.92
CA GLU A 184 27.25 6.83 -11.68
C GLU A 184 25.73 6.84 -11.83
N ASN A 185 25.02 7.25 -10.77
CA ASN A 185 23.58 7.38 -10.80
C ASN A 185 23.13 8.44 -11.80
N LEU A 186 23.84 9.56 -11.94
CA LEU A 186 23.53 10.59 -12.96
C LEU A 186 23.57 10.02 -14.38
N GLY A 187 24.59 9.22 -14.70
CA GLY A 187 24.68 8.54 -15.99
C GLY A 187 23.49 7.61 -16.25
N THR A 188 23.06 6.88 -15.22
CA THR A 188 21.88 6.00 -15.28
C THR A 188 20.58 6.79 -15.45
N LEU A 189 20.43 7.90 -14.72
CA LEU A 189 19.25 8.78 -14.80
C LEU A 189 19.13 9.44 -16.18
N ALA A 190 20.23 9.95 -16.74
CA ALA A 190 20.25 10.52 -18.08
C ALA A 190 19.85 9.50 -19.16
N GLN A 191 20.25 8.23 -19.00
CA GLN A 191 19.82 7.14 -19.89
C GLN A 191 18.36 6.74 -19.69
N THR A 192 17.84 6.89 -18.47
CA THR A 192 16.44 6.57 -18.13
C THR A 192 15.49 7.59 -18.76
N ARG A 193 15.90 8.85 -18.89
CA ARG A 193 15.07 9.98 -19.36
C ARG A 193 13.76 10.08 -18.55
N PRO A 194 13.86 10.27 -17.23
CA PRO A 194 12.67 10.39 -16.39
C PRO A 194 11.88 11.65 -16.74
N ASP A 195 10.56 11.58 -16.62
CA ASP A 195 9.67 12.74 -16.70
C ASP A 195 9.76 13.62 -15.45
N ALA A 196 10.14 13.03 -14.31
CA ALA A 196 10.44 13.75 -13.09
C ALA A 196 11.39 12.97 -12.16
N ILE A 197 12.16 13.69 -11.36
CA ILE A 197 13.09 13.12 -10.37
C ILE A 197 12.67 13.57 -8.98
N ILE A 198 12.64 12.65 -8.03
CA ILE A 198 12.30 12.95 -6.64
C ILE A 198 13.45 12.55 -5.72
N GLY A 199 13.90 13.49 -4.91
CA GLY A 199 14.96 13.29 -3.94
C GLY A 199 14.62 13.89 -2.58
N THR A 200 15.66 14.06 -1.76
CA THR A 200 15.54 14.70 -0.45
C THR A 200 16.52 15.84 -0.32
N ASP A 201 16.30 16.71 0.65
CA ASP A 201 17.21 17.83 0.98
C ASP A 201 18.57 17.38 1.56
N ARG A 202 18.82 16.08 1.76
CA ARG A 202 20.15 15.54 2.09
C ARG A 202 21.18 15.70 0.96
N LEU A 203 20.70 15.84 -0.27
CA LEU A 203 21.56 16.13 -1.42
C LEU A 203 22.10 17.57 -1.32
N GLY A 204 23.37 17.75 -1.66
CA GLY A 204 23.98 19.06 -1.75
C GLY A 204 23.41 19.88 -2.92
N GLU A 205 23.53 21.21 -2.84
CA GLU A 205 23.00 22.13 -3.87
C GLU A 205 23.56 21.84 -5.28
N ASN A 206 24.82 21.41 -5.37
CA ASN A 206 25.41 21.02 -6.65
C ASN A 206 24.77 19.73 -7.21
N GLU A 207 24.49 18.76 -6.35
CA GLU A 207 23.85 17.49 -6.72
C GLU A 207 22.41 17.73 -7.20
N LYS A 208 21.67 18.60 -6.51
CA LYS A 208 20.31 19.00 -6.91
C LYS A 208 20.28 19.63 -8.30
N ARG A 209 21.18 20.59 -8.57
CA ARG A 209 21.30 21.23 -9.89
C ARG A 209 21.55 20.22 -11.01
N LYS A 210 22.46 19.27 -10.80
CA LYS A 210 22.74 18.21 -11.78
C LYS A 210 21.53 17.32 -12.08
N LEU A 211 20.64 17.12 -11.11
CA LEU A 211 19.39 16.38 -11.31
C LEU A 211 18.35 17.24 -12.06
N GLU A 212 18.25 18.52 -11.72
CA GLU A 212 17.39 19.50 -12.41
C GLU A 212 17.76 19.66 -13.89
N ASP A 213 19.05 19.54 -14.24
CA ASP A 213 19.51 19.52 -15.63
C ASP A 213 19.02 18.29 -16.43
N ILE A 214 18.63 17.20 -15.76
CA ILE A 214 18.12 15.97 -16.40
C ILE A 214 16.60 16.04 -16.58
N ALA A 215 15.87 16.42 -15.53
CA ALA A 215 14.41 16.46 -15.53
C ALA A 215 13.87 17.36 -14.41
N PRO A 216 12.60 17.81 -14.48
CA PRO A 216 11.93 18.48 -13.37
C PRO A 216 12.12 17.70 -12.07
N SER A 217 12.70 18.35 -11.07
CA SER A 217 13.12 17.70 -9.84
C SER A 217 12.40 18.29 -8.62
N PHE A 218 12.08 17.45 -7.65
CA PHE A 218 11.49 17.86 -6.38
C PHE A 218 12.19 17.20 -5.20
N PHE A 219 12.45 17.98 -4.15
CA PHE A 219 13.24 17.54 -2.99
C PHE A 219 12.44 17.76 -1.70
N VAL A 220 12.04 16.68 -1.04
CA VAL A 220 11.34 16.75 0.26
C VAL A 220 12.33 16.88 1.43
N SER A 221 11.88 17.44 2.55
CA SER A 221 12.76 17.51 3.72
C SER A 221 12.91 16.14 4.38
N ALA A 222 14.14 15.67 4.52
CA ALA A 222 14.46 14.39 5.15
C ALA A 222 14.34 14.42 6.68
N GLU A 223 14.35 15.60 7.30
CA GLU A 223 14.32 15.75 8.76
C GLU A 223 13.10 16.53 9.26
N ARG A 224 12.68 17.61 8.57
CA ARG A 224 11.60 18.48 9.06
C ARG A 224 10.20 17.90 8.83
N ASP A 225 9.98 17.28 7.68
CA ASP A 225 8.64 16.89 7.24
C ASP A 225 8.36 15.44 7.60
N GLY A 226 7.21 15.17 8.25
CA GLY A 226 6.68 13.83 8.52
C GLY A 226 6.41 13.02 7.24
N TRP A 227 6.31 11.69 7.32
CA TRP A 227 6.09 10.83 6.15
C TRP A 227 4.77 11.16 5.44
N ARG A 228 3.73 11.57 6.19
CA ARG A 228 2.43 12.03 5.67
C ARG A 228 2.60 13.27 4.81
N GLU A 229 3.37 14.23 5.30
CA GLU A 229 3.62 15.49 4.62
C GLU A 229 4.50 15.29 3.40
N GLN A 230 5.57 14.50 3.53
CA GLN A 230 6.39 14.07 2.39
C GLN A 230 5.54 13.41 1.30
N LEU A 231 4.61 12.52 1.67
CA LEU A 231 3.72 11.85 0.73
C LEU A 231 2.80 12.84 0.01
N ARG A 232 2.22 13.81 0.73
CA ARG A 232 1.39 14.88 0.14
C ARG A 232 2.18 15.79 -0.79
N LEU A 233 3.37 16.23 -0.37
CA LEU A 233 4.23 17.10 -1.17
C LEU A 233 4.65 16.42 -2.47
N ILE A 234 5.06 15.15 -2.39
CA ILE A 234 5.40 14.32 -3.56
C ILE A 234 4.18 14.15 -4.46
N ALA A 235 3.02 13.85 -3.89
CA ALA A 235 1.79 13.69 -4.64
C ALA A 235 1.35 14.98 -5.32
N GLY A 236 1.48 16.13 -4.67
CA GLY A 236 1.19 17.44 -5.25
C GLY A 236 2.10 17.76 -6.43
N PHE A 237 3.40 17.48 -6.31
CA PHE A 237 4.34 17.63 -7.41
C PHE A 237 4.01 16.72 -8.62
N LEU A 238 3.48 15.52 -8.37
CA LEU A 238 3.09 14.56 -9.41
C LEU A 238 1.62 14.67 -9.86
N GLU A 239 0.85 15.64 -9.33
CA GLU A 239 -0.59 15.78 -9.53
C GLU A 239 -1.37 14.47 -9.23
N GLN A 240 -1.12 13.89 -8.04
CA GLN A 240 -1.68 12.64 -7.51
C GLN A 240 -2.20 12.79 -6.06
N GLU A 241 -2.63 13.98 -5.67
CA GLU A 241 -3.05 14.33 -4.31
C GLU A 241 -4.14 13.39 -3.76
N ASP A 242 -5.12 13.04 -4.60
CA ASP A 242 -6.19 12.10 -4.25
C ASP A 242 -5.66 10.74 -3.79
N LYS A 243 -4.56 10.26 -4.40
CA LYS A 243 -3.94 8.98 -4.02
C LYS A 243 -3.26 9.08 -2.66
N ALA A 244 -2.60 10.20 -2.37
CA ALA A 244 -1.99 10.42 -1.06
C ALA A 244 -3.05 10.43 0.03
N GLU A 245 -4.12 11.20 -0.13
CA GLU A 245 -5.19 11.27 0.88
C GLU A 245 -5.90 9.93 1.05
N GLN A 246 -6.16 9.19 -0.04
CA GLN A 246 -6.74 7.85 0.04
C GLN A 246 -5.82 6.89 0.82
N TRP A 247 -4.52 6.93 0.54
CA TRP A 247 -3.53 6.07 1.20
C TRP A 247 -3.42 6.42 2.69
N ILE A 248 -3.30 7.70 3.03
CA ILE A 248 -3.22 8.19 4.41
C ILE A 248 -4.48 7.79 5.18
N ALA A 249 -5.67 8.03 4.62
CA ALA A 249 -6.92 7.63 5.28
C ALA A 249 -7.00 6.10 5.49
N GLY A 250 -6.45 5.31 4.57
CA GLY A 250 -6.31 3.86 4.73
C GLY A 250 -5.40 3.47 5.89
N TYR A 251 -4.23 4.11 5.98
CA TYR A 251 -3.29 3.93 7.09
C TYR A 251 -3.92 4.32 8.44
N GLU A 252 -4.57 5.48 8.54
CA GLU A 252 -5.17 5.95 9.81
C GLU A 252 -6.21 4.95 10.35
N ARG A 253 -7.07 4.41 9.48
CA ARG A 253 -8.04 3.36 9.87
C ARG A 253 -7.33 2.10 10.39
N ARG A 254 -6.25 1.69 9.73
CA ARG A 254 -5.46 0.52 10.15
C ARG A 254 -4.78 0.76 11.50
N ALA A 255 -4.18 1.94 11.68
CA ALA A 255 -3.52 2.33 12.92
C ALA A 255 -4.51 2.38 14.10
N GLU A 256 -5.72 2.89 13.87
CA GLU A 256 -6.77 2.91 14.89
C GLU A 256 -7.20 1.50 15.32
N LEU A 257 -7.40 0.58 14.37
CA LEU A 257 -7.72 -0.82 14.67
C LEU A 257 -6.57 -1.53 15.39
N ALA A 258 -5.34 -1.35 14.91
CA ALA A 258 -4.15 -1.92 15.53
C ALA A 258 -3.97 -1.39 16.96
N ARG A 259 -4.18 -0.09 17.20
CA ARG A 259 -4.12 0.52 18.53
C ARG A 259 -5.10 -0.12 19.50
N ALA A 260 -6.35 -0.35 19.06
CA ALA A 260 -7.35 -1.00 19.92
C ALA A 260 -6.89 -2.41 20.33
N HIS A 261 -6.48 -3.25 19.36
CA HIS A 261 -6.05 -4.62 19.64
C HIS A 261 -4.76 -4.70 20.46
N ILE A 262 -3.78 -3.83 20.16
CA ILE A 262 -2.51 -3.80 20.91
C ILE A 262 -2.77 -3.28 22.33
N GLY A 263 -3.63 -2.28 22.50
CA GLY A 263 -4.00 -1.75 23.81
C GLY A 263 -4.63 -2.80 24.72
N GLU A 264 -5.49 -3.68 24.17
CA GLU A 264 -6.05 -4.82 24.92
C GLU A 264 -4.97 -5.83 25.36
N ALA A 265 -3.93 -6.02 24.54
CA ALA A 265 -2.86 -6.97 24.83
C ALA A 265 -1.77 -6.43 25.78
N LEU A 266 -1.49 -5.12 25.73
CA LEU A 266 -0.39 -4.49 26.47
C LEU A 266 -0.83 -3.74 27.72
N GLY A 267 -2.07 -3.25 27.79
CA GLY A 267 -2.46 -2.32 28.85
C GLY A 267 -1.52 -1.11 28.90
N ASP A 268 -0.93 -0.86 30.07
CA ASP A 268 -0.03 0.27 30.33
C ASP A 268 1.47 -0.10 30.30
N ASP A 269 1.81 -1.29 29.79
CA ASP A 269 3.17 -1.83 29.74
C ASP A 269 4.19 -0.80 29.21
N GLY A 270 5.26 -0.60 29.98
CA GLY A 270 6.39 0.24 29.59
C GLY A 270 7.28 -0.44 28.55
N ILE A 271 7.42 0.16 27.38
CA ILE A 271 8.25 -0.36 26.29
C ILE A 271 9.56 0.43 26.21
N LEU A 272 10.66 -0.28 25.98
CA LEU A 272 11.94 0.32 25.63
C LEU A 272 12.51 -0.31 24.36
N VAL A 273 12.91 0.54 23.43
CA VAL A 273 13.56 0.13 22.19
C VAL A 273 15.07 0.29 22.34
N LEU A 274 15.79 -0.80 22.07
CA LEU A 274 17.22 -0.93 22.24
C LEU A 274 17.89 -1.27 20.92
N ARG A 275 19.11 -0.77 20.74
CA ARG A 275 19.99 -1.08 19.62
C ARG A 275 21.35 -1.54 20.14
N ILE A 276 21.81 -2.68 19.63
CA ILE A 276 23.18 -3.15 19.83
C ILE A 276 24.00 -2.75 18.60
N PHE A 277 25.08 -2.00 18.82
CA PHE A 277 26.03 -1.57 17.81
C PHE A 277 27.46 -1.70 18.35
N GLY A 278 28.35 -2.36 17.59
CA GLY A 278 29.70 -2.68 18.07
C GLY A 278 29.68 -3.53 19.35
N GLN A 279 30.17 -2.97 20.45
CA GLN A 279 30.15 -3.58 21.79
C GLN A 279 29.30 -2.79 22.79
N GLY A 280 28.37 -1.97 22.27
CA GLY A 280 27.52 -1.09 23.05
C GLY A 280 26.04 -1.47 22.96
N LEU A 281 25.33 -1.24 24.07
CA LEU A 281 23.88 -1.22 24.14
C LEU A 281 23.42 0.24 24.15
N HIS A 282 22.44 0.60 23.33
CA HIS A 282 21.97 1.97 23.19
C HIS A 282 20.44 2.00 23.25
N ALA A 283 19.85 2.99 23.90
CA ALA A 283 18.45 3.31 23.68
C ALA A 283 18.28 3.89 22.28
N TYR A 284 17.25 3.47 21.56
CA TYR A 284 17.11 3.80 20.14
C TYR A 284 15.65 4.08 19.79
N CYS A 285 15.37 5.25 19.25
CA CYS A 285 14.07 5.54 18.64
C CYS A 285 14.33 6.49 17.49
N ASN A 286 14.05 6.05 16.26
CA ASN A 286 14.07 6.94 15.11
C ASN A 286 12.68 7.55 14.88
N ARG A 287 12.60 8.48 13.95
CA ARG A 287 11.36 9.16 13.58
C ARG A 287 10.23 8.23 13.11
N GLY A 288 10.55 7.10 12.47
CA GLY A 288 9.56 6.11 12.04
C GLY A 288 8.96 5.36 13.21
N MET A 289 9.82 4.90 14.12
CA MET A 289 9.41 4.31 15.39
C MET A 289 8.60 5.29 16.23
N GLU A 290 8.99 6.57 16.26
CA GLU A 290 8.25 7.59 17.00
C GLU A 290 6.85 7.82 16.43
N ASP A 291 6.73 7.96 15.10
CA ASP A 291 5.41 8.09 14.47
C ASP A 291 4.53 6.86 14.74
N VAL A 292 5.06 5.65 14.56
CA VAL A 292 4.25 4.43 14.69
C VAL A 292 3.95 4.10 16.16
N LEU A 293 4.98 3.97 17.00
CA LEU A 293 4.83 3.50 18.37
C LEU A 293 4.25 4.59 19.29
N CYS A 294 4.70 5.84 19.18
CA CYS A 294 4.26 6.91 20.08
C CYS A 294 3.03 7.64 19.57
N ARG A 295 3.06 8.10 18.32
CA ARG A 295 2.00 9.00 17.81
C ARG A 295 0.75 8.21 17.42
N ASP A 296 0.93 7.15 16.65
CA ASP A 296 -0.19 6.43 16.03
C ASP A 296 -0.77 5.37 16.99
N LEU A 297 0.10 4.50 17.55
CA LEU A 297 -0.29 3.46 18.50
C LEU A 297 -0.42 3.94 19.96
N LYS A 298 0.14 5.12 20.30
CA LYS A 298 0.09 5.70 21.66
C LYS A 298 0.66 4.80 22.75
N LEU A 299 1.72 4.06 22.44
CA LEU A 299 2.39 3.20 23.40
C LEU A 299 3.23 3.99 24.40
N ASN A 300 3.39 3.43 25.61
CA ASN A 300 4.19 4.01 26.68
C ASN A 300 5.68 3.70 26.48
N LEU A 301 6.43 4.60 25.83
CA LEU A 301 7.88 4.47 25.73
C LEU A 301 8.58 5.04 26.97
N VAL A 302 9.20 4.17 27.78
CA VAL A 302 9.78 4.49 29.10
C VAL A 302 10.98 5.44 28.99
N TYR A 303 11.74 5.35 27.90
CA TYR A 303 12.90 6.23 27.68
C TYR A 303 13.11 6.49 26.20
N ARG A 304 13.44 7.75 25.89
CA ARG A 304 13.80 8.21 24.56
C ARG A 304 15.18 8.85 24.64
N ALA A 305 16.14 8.33 23.87
CA ALA A 305 17.44 8.97 23.75
C ALA A 305 17.30 10.26 22.92
N GLU A 306 18.08 11.30 23.26
CA GLU A 306 18.15 12.48 22.41
C GLU A 306 18.77 12.15 21.04
N PRO A 307 18.33 12.82 19.94
CA PRO A 307 18.80 12.53 18.58
C PRO A 307 20.32 12.60 18.38
N SER A 308 21.01 13.35 19.24
CA SER A 308 22.46 13.58 19.24
C SER A 308 23.25 12.53 20.03
N GLY A 309 22.58 11.65 20.79
CA GLY A 309 23.20 10.77 21.77
C GLY A 309 23.28 9.32 21.33
N HIS A 310 24.37 8.92 20.65
CA HIS A 310 24.84 7.53 20.65
C HIS A 310 25.38 7.11 22.03
N LEU A 311 24.84 7.67 23.12
CA LEU A 311 25.32 7.40 24.46
C LEU A 311 24.98 5.95 24.80
N PRO A 312 25.98 5.15 25.20
CA PRO A 312 25.74 3.78 25.61
C PRO A 312 24.86 3.76 26.86
N LEU A 313 23.80 2.96 26.82
CA LEU A 313 22.94 2.66 27.96
C LEU A 313 23.62 1.58 28.81
N THR A 314 23.95 1.90 30.05
CA THR A 314 24.52 0.93 30.98
C THR A 314 23.46 -0.06 31.47
N MET A 315 23.90 -1.24 31.90
CA MET A 315 22.99 -2.24 32.48
C MET A 315 22.32 -1.75 33.77
N GLU A 316 23.02 -0.95 34.57
CA GLU A 316 22.48 -0.30 35.77
C GLU A 316 21.33 0.64 35.39
N ARG A 317 21.54 1.50 34.39
CA ARG A 317 20.50 2.41 33.94
C ARG A 317 19.30 1.68 33.33
N LEU A 318 19.55 0.60 32.58
CA LEU A 318 18.48 -0.24 32.05
C LEU A 318 17.66 -0.89 33.17
N ALA A 319 18.29 -1.34 34.24
CA ALA A 319 17.61 -1.89 35.41
C ALA A 319 16.80 -0.84 36.17
N GLU A 320 17.28 0.41 36.25
CA GLU A 320 16.53 1.53 36.84
C GLU A 320 15.28 1.91 36.04
N LEU A 321 15.36 1.86 34.70
CA LEU A 321 14.22 2.14 33.83
C LEU A 321 13.14 1.05 33.94
N ASN A 322 13.54 -0.19 34.26
CA ASN A 322 12.67 -1.36 34.46
C ASN A 322 11.49 -1.48 33.47
N PRO A 323 11.73 -1.54 32.15
CA PRO A 323 10.66 -1.70 31.18
C PRO A 323 10.01 -3.08 31.28
N ASP A 324 8.70 -3.15 31.01
CA ASP A 324 7.94 -4.39 30.93
C ASP A 324 8.25 -5.17 29.66
N ARG A 325 8.55 -4.46 28.55
CA ARG A 325 8.87 -5.05 27.25
C ARG A 325 10.08 -4.40 26.58
N LEU A 326 10.86 -5.21 25.89
CA LEU A 326 12.03 -4.78 25.13
C LEU A 326 11.86 -5.09 23.65
N LEU A 327 12.01 -4.07 22.80
CA LEU A 327 12.25 -4.26 21.36
C LEU A 327 13.75 -4.11 21.11
N LEU A 328 14.39 -5.14 20.55
CA LEU A 328 15.85 -5.19 20.42
C LEU A 328 16.29 -5.34 18.98
N LEU A 329 17.02 -4.35 18.47
CA LEU A 329 17.68 -4.37 17.16
C LEU A 329 19.16 -4.71 17.33
N VAL A 330 19.61 -5.80 16.71
CA VAL A 330 21.03 -6.20 16.71
C VAL A 330 21.64 -5.90 15.35
N CYS A 331 22.65 -5.02 15.30
CA CYS A 331 23.28 -4.69 14.03
C CYS A 331 24.04 -5.91 13.44
N PRO A 332 24.10 -6.04 12.10
CA PRO A 332 24.54 -7.25 11.42
C PRO A 332 26.06 -7.42 11.37
N GLU A 333 26.87 -6.58 12.01
CA GLU A 333 28.31 -6.80 12.13
C GLU A 333 28.64 -7.86 13.20
N ALA A 334 29.80 -8.51 13.04
CA ALA A 334 30.23 -9.59 13.92
C ALA A 334 30.36 -9.16 15.39
N ALA A 335 30.82 -7.92 15.65
CA ALA A 335 30.97 -7.38 17.00
C ALA A 335 29.63 -7.32 17.74
N SER A 336 28.58 -6.78 17.10
CA SER A 336 27.23 -6.68 17.68
C SER A 336 26.62 -8.03 18.01
N ARG A 337 26.78 -9.02 17.11
CA ARG A 337 26.32 -10.38 17.38
C ARG A 337 27.05 -11.04 18.54
N ALA A 338 28.38 -10.88 18.61
CA ALA A 338 29.17 -11.41 19.71
C ALA A 338 28.80 -10.76 21.04
N TYR A 339 28.59 -9.44 21.05
CA TYR A 339 28.11 -8.71 22.23
C TYR A 339 26.72 -9.18 22.66
N TRP A 340 25.79 -9.32 21.73
CA TRP A 340 24.45 -9.85 22.02
C TRP A 340 24.50 -11.25 22.65
N LEU A 341 25.29 -12.16 22.07
CA LEU A 341 25.50 -13.50 22.63
C LEU A 341 26.03 -13.43 24.07
N ALA A 342 27.06 -12.61 24.33
CA ALA A 342 27.59 -12.44 25.67
C ALA A 342 26.54 -11.86 26.65
N LEU A 343 25.76 -10.88 26.20
CA LEU A 343 24.72 -10.23 27.01
C LEU A 343 23.63 -11.20 27.46
N GLN A 344 23.22 -12.13 26.61
CA GLN A 344 22.23 -13.18 26.94
C GLN A 344 22.68 -14.09 28.11
N HIS A 345 23.98 -14.21 28.34
CA HIS A 345 24.56 -14.99 29.44
C HIS A 345 24.86 -14.16 30.69
N SER A 346 24.70 -12.84 30.64
CA SER A 346 24.97 -11.96 31.78
C SER A 346 23.89 -12.09 32.85
N ALA A 347 24.31 -12.12 34.12
CA ALA A 347 23.39 -12.17 35.25
C ALA A 347 22.51 -10.91 35.32
N ALA A 348 23.08 -9.73 35.06
CA ALA A 348 22.36 -8.47 35.06
C ALA A 348 21.24 -8.44 34.01
N TRP A 349 21.48 -8.98 32.81
CA TRP A 349 20.46 -9.07 31.77
C TRP A 349 19.34 -10.03 32.16
N ARG A 350 19.69 -11.24 32.64
CA ARG A 350 18.73 -12.27 33.02
C ARG A 350 17.83 -11.88 34.20
N GLN A 351 18.23 -10.90 35.00
CA GLN A 351 17.45 -10.41 36.15
C GLN A 351 16.40 -9.37 35.77
N LEU A 352 16.47 -8.77 34.58
CA LEU A 352 15.48 -7.79 34.12
C LEU A 352 14.08 -8.42 34.06
N GLN A 353 13.07 -7.65 34.45
CA GLN A 353 11.67 -8.10 34.46
C GLN A 353 11.22 -8.55 33.07
N ALA A 354 11.42 -7.72 32.04
CA ALA A 354 11.11 -8.07 30.65
C ALA A 354 11.77 -9.39 30.21
N VAL A 355 13.02 -9.64 30.61
CA VAL A 355 13.76 -10.85 30.23
C VAL A 355 13.19 -12.09 30.92
N ARG A 356 12.90 -12.00 32.23
CA ARG A 356 12.30 -13.12 32.99
C ARG A 356 10.90 -13.47 32.50
N ASN A 357 10.14 -12.48 32.04
CA ASN A 357 8.78 -12.65 31.53
C ASN A 357 8.74 -13.04 30.04
N GLY A 358 9.90 -13.24 29.38
CA GLY A 358 9.98 -13.57 27.97
C GLY A 358 9.53 -12.45 27.03
N GLN A 359 9.52 -11.20 27.48
CA GLN A 359 9.06 -10.02 26.75
C GLN A 359 10.20 -9.28 26.04
N VAL A 360 11.12 -10.03 25.45
CA VAL A 360 12.22 -9.50 24.63
C VAL A 360 11.95 -9.89 23.18
N HIS A 361 11.61 -8.90 22.36
CA HIS A 361 11.28 -9.09 20.96
C HIS A 361 12.46 -8.60 20.11
N LEU A 362 13.05 -9.52 19.34
CA LEU A 362 14.06 -9.16 18.35
C LEU A 362 13.36 -8.57 17.13
N ILE A 363 13.79 -7.38 16.71
CA ILE A 363 13.31 -6.69 15.51
C ILE A 363 14.43 -6.55 14.48
N SER A 364 14.08 -6.65 13.20
CA SER A 364 15.02 -6.44 12.09
C SER A 364 15.18 -4.98 11.73
N SER A 365 16.28 -4.61 11.07
CA SER A 365 16.46 -3.25 10.55
C SER A 365 15.43 -2.88 9.49
N ASP A 366 14.95 -3.83 8.70
CA ASP A 366 13.84 -3.64 7.78
C ASP A 366 12.58 -4.23 8.43
N PRO A 367 11.47 -3.47 8.59
CA PRO A 367 11.22 -2.10 8.14
C PRO A 367 11.71 -1.00 9.11
N TRP A 368 12.12 -1.36 10.34
CA TRP A 368 12.28 -0.45 11.47
C TRP A 368 13.33 0.67 11.36
N PHE A 369 14.15 0.69 10.32
CA PHE A 369 15.19 1.70 10.08
C PHE A 369 14.81 2.72 8.98
N GLU A 370 14.00 2.32 8.00
CA GLU A 370 13.62 3.19 6.89
C GLU A 370 12.50 4.15 7.32
N TYR A 371 12.44 5.34 6.70
CA TYR A 371 11.34 6.27 6.90
C TYR A 371 10.65 6.64 5.59
N SER A 372 9.47 6.06 5.39
CA SER A 372 8.61 6.21 4.21
C SER A 372 7.19 5.72 4.53
N ALA A 373 6.20 6.09 3.71
CA ALA A 373 4.83 5.54 3.84
C ALA A 373 4.82 4.00 3.85
N VAL A 374 5.57 3.35 2.95
CA VAL A 374 5.63 1.87 2.89
C VAL A 374 6.31 1.25 4.11
N SER A 375 7.35 1.87 4.66
CA SER A 375 8.02 1.33 5.86
C SER A 375 7.17 1.49 7.12
N VAL A 376 6.51 2.63 7.34
CA VAL A 376 5.69 2.84 8.55
C VAL A 376 4.48 1.90 8.62
N VAL A 377 3.85 1.58 7.48
CA VAL A 377 2.76 0.61 7.45
C VAL A 377 3.24 -0.81 7.77
N ARG A 378 4.46 -1.16 7.34
CA ARG A 378 5.08 -2.45 7.68
C ARG A 378 5.50 -2.52 9.14
N MET A 379 6.01 -1.42 9.71
CA MET A 379 6.29 -1.33 11.15
C MET A 379 5.00 -1.51 11.97
N LEU A 380 3.89 -0.93 11.53
CA LEU A 380 2.58 -1.08 12.17
C LEU A 380 2.13 -2.55 12.18
N ASP A 381 2.25 -3.24 11.04
CA ASP A 381 1.89 -4.65 10.92
C ASP A 381 2.77 -5.54 11.78
N GLU A 382 4.08 -5.28 11.79
CA GLU A 382 5.02 -6.03 12.62
C GLU A 382 4.76 -5.78 14.11
N ALA A 383 4.48 -4.53 14.52
CA ALA A 383 4.10 -4.22 15.90
C ALA A 383 2.84 -4.99 16.32
N GLN A 384 1.81 -5.02 15.47
CA GLN A 384 0.59 -5.77 15.76
C GLN A 384 0.88 -7.27 15.93
N LEU A 385 1.69 -7.85 15.04
CA LEU A 385 2.10 -9.25 15.13
C LEU A 385 2.89 -9.53 16.43
N LEU A 386 3.87 -8.70 16.74
CA LEU A 386 4.73 -8.86 17.92
C LEU A 386 3.95 -8.82 19.23
N PHE A 387 2.96 -7.93 19.31
CA PHE A 387 2.24 -7.66 20.55
C PHE A 387 0.97 -8.48 20.74
N THR A 388 0.30 -8.86 19.66
CA THR A 388 -0.99 -9.57 19.73
C THR A 388 -0.92 -11.00 19.20
N GLY A 389 0.14 -11.37 18.47
CA GLY A 389 0.21 -12.63 17.72
C GLY A 389 -0.70 -12.67 16.48
N ASN A 390 -1.53 -11.65 16.27
CA ASN A 390 -2.41 -11.58 15.10
C ASN A 390 -1.64 -11.02 13.90
N CYS A 391 -1.65 -11.77 12.80
CA CYS A 391 -1.23 -11.24 11.51
C CYS A 391 -2.42 -10.51 10.87
N PRO A 392 -2.39 -9.17 10.70
CA PRO A 392 -3.47 -8.45 10.04
C PRO A 392 -3.67 -8.86 8.57
N ASN A 393 -2.66 -9.48 7.95
CA ASN A 393 -2.70 -9.98 6.57
C ASN A 393 -2.97 -11.49 6.54
N SER A 394 -4.20 -11.94 6.85
CA SER A 394 -4.63 -13.31 6.49
C SER A 394 -4.92 -13.47 4.99
N LEU A 395 -5.06 -12.34 4.29
CA LEU A 395 -5.16 -12.23 2.83
C LEU A 395 -4.07 -11.24 2.40
N GLN A 396 -3.15 -11.68 1.55
CA GLN A 396 -2.08 -10.86 0.98
C GLN A 396 -2.67 -9.59 0.34
N ASP A 397 -2.61 -8.47 1.05
CA ASP A 397 -2.79 -7.16 0.44
C ASP A 397 -1.70 -6.98 -0.63
N SER A 398 -2.11 -6.44 -1.77
CA SER A 398 -1.32 -6.25 -3.00
C SER A 398 -0.16 -5.26 -2.88
N VAL A 399 0.38 -5.09 -1.68
CA VAL A 399 1.64 -4.40 -1.38
C VAL A 399 2.83 -5.34 -1.61
N HIS A 400 2.62 -6.66 -1.55
CA HIS A 400 3.58 -7.65 -2.04
C HIS A 400 3.38 -7.87 -3.54
N GLY A 401 4.46 -7.75 -4.30
CA GLY A 401 4.46 -7.96 -5.75
C GLY A 401 3.77 -9.26 -6.17
N ALA A 402 2.84 -9.12 -7.12
CA ALA A 402 2.16 -10.13 -7.92
C ALA A 402 1.26 -11.17 -7.19
N ARG A 403 0.01 -11.22 -7.67
CA ARG A 403 -0.81 -12.44 -7.66
C ARG A 403 -0.10 -13.48 -8.53
N PHE A 404 0.37 -14.57 -7.93
CA PHE A 404 0.39 -15.82 -8.67
C PHE A 404 -1.04 -16.34 -8.71
N GLY A 405 -1.52 -16.67 -9.90
CA GLY A 405 -2.72 -17.48 -10.05
C GLY A 405 -2.64 -18.24 -11.36
N PRO A 406 -3.62 -19.09 -11.66
CA PRO A 406 -4.30 -19.99 -10.72
C PRO A 406 -3.38 -21.08 -10.16
#